data_AF-A0A942SHY9-F1
#
_entry.id   AF-A0A942SHY9-F1
#
_cell.length_a   1.000
_cell.length_b   1.000
_cell.length_c   1.000
_cell.angle_alpha   90.00
_cell.angle_beta   90.00
_cell.angle_gamma   90.00
#
_symmetry.space_group_name_H-M   'P 1'
#
loop_
_entity.id
_entity.type
_entity.pdbx_description
1 polymer ?
#
loop_
_entity_poly.entity_id
_entity_poly.type
_entity_poly.pdbx_seq_one_letter_code
_entity_poly.pdbx_strand_id
1 'polypeptide(L)' 'MKERVIYNTYYPGFEEFKSAIFGFFNLLSTLEPESLLGQSFRSRIRDKFRSIGAPAANF' A
#
# COMPACT_ATOMS: atom_id res chain seq x y z
N MET A 1 -19.17 -8.30 12.90
CA MET A 1 -18.68 -9.46 12.13
C MET A 1 -17.85 -8.91 10.97
N LYS A 2 -16.53 -9.15 10.90
CA LYS A 2 -15.71 -8.58 9.81
C LYS A 2 -16.05 -9.34 8.53
N GLU A 3 -16.61 -8.64 7.54
CA GLU A 3 -16.86 -9.24 6.22
C GLU A 3 -15.56 -9.81 5.66
N ARG A 4 -15.60 -11.08 5.29
CA ARG A 4 -14.48 -11.75 4.66
C ARG A 4 -14.55 -11.42 3.17
N VAL A 5 -13.82 -10.38 2.76
CA VAL A 5 -13.72 -10.02 1.34
C VAL A 5 -12.95 -11.12 0.62
N ILE A 6 -13.64 -11.87 -0.23
CA ILE A 6 -13.03 -12.87 -1.11
C ILE A 6 -12.64 -12.14 -2.39
N TYR A 7 -11.35 -11.87 -2.55
CA TYR A 7 -10.83 -11.32 -3.79
C TYR A 7 -10.84 -12.40 -4.87
N ASN A 8 -11.23 -12.03 -6.08
CA ASN A 8 -11.23 -12.93 -7.22
C ASN A 8 -9.77 -13.23 -7.64
N THR A 9 -9.21 -14.33 -7.12
CA THR A 9 -7.84 -14.76 -7.43
C THR A 9 -7.76 -15.57 -8.72
N TYR A 10 -8.86 -15.75 -9.44
CA TYR A 10 -8.91 -16.49 -10.72
C TYR A 10 -8.40 -15.67 -11.90
N TYR A 11 -7.98 -14.42 -11.68
CA TYR A 11 -7.28 -13.64 -12.69
C TYR A 11 -5.93 -14.32 -13.02
N PRO A 12 -5.66 -14.72 -14.27
CA PRO A 12 -4.44 -15.44 -14.63
C PRO A 12 -3.14 -14.72 -14.25
N GLY A 13 -3.16 -13.38 -14.17
CA GLY A 13 -2.01 -12.58 -13.74
C GLY A 13 -2.02 -12.19 -12.26
N PHE A 14 -2.81 -12.87 -11.42
CA PHE A 14 -3.00 -12.48 -10.03
C PHE A 14 -1.70 -12.51 -9.23
N GLU A 15 -0.87 -13.53 -9.40
CA GLU A 15 0.39 -13.63 -8.65
C GLU A 15 1.41 -12.59 -9.13
N GLU A 16 1.47 -12.29 -10.42
CA GLU A 16 2.31 -11.22 -10.97
C GLU A 16 1.85 -9.84 -10.47
N PHE A 17 0.54 -9.58 -10.51
CA PHE A 17 -0.03 -8.33 -9.99
C PHE A 17 0.25 -8.19 -8.49
N LYS A 18 0.00 -9.25 -7.71
CA LYS A 18 0.27 -9.29 -6.28
C LYS A 18 1.75 -9.04 -5.97
N SER A 19 2.66 -9.69 -6.69
CA SER A 19 4.10 -9.50 -6.57
C SER A 19 4.52 -8.06 -6.89
N ALA A 20 3.98 -7.48 -7.97
CA ALA A 20 4.24 -6.09 -8.34
C ALA A 20 3.79 -5.09 -7.27
N ILE A 21 2.59 -5.30 -6.71
CA ILE A 21 2.05 -4.46 -5.63
C ILE A 21 2.91 -4.57 -4.36
N PHE A 22 3.26 -5.79 -3.93
CA PHE A 22 4.11 -5.97 -2.75
C PHE A 22 5.52 -5.42 -2.97
N GLY A 23 6.10 -5.63 -4.16
CA GLY A 23 7.41 -5.08 -4.52
C GLY A 23 7.42 -3.56 -4.51
N PHE A 24 6.37 -2.92 -5.01
CA PHE A 24 6.20 -1.47 -4.94
C PHE A 24 6.17 -0.96 -3.49
N PHE A 25 5.37 -1.58 -2.61
CA PHE A 25 5.33 -1.19 -1.20
C PHE A 25 6.65 -1.43 -0.47
N ASN A 26 7.36 -2.52 -0.80
CA ASN A 26 8.70 -2.77 -0.25
C ASN A 26 9.68 -1.66 -0.64
N LEU A 27 9.72 -1.29 -1.93
CA LEU A 27 10.55 -0.20 -2.42
C LEU A 27 10.24 1.12 -1.71
N LEU A 28 8.95 1.44 -1.56
CA LEU A 28 8.51 2.65 -0.85
C LEU A 28 8.94 2.65 0.62
N SER A 29 8.92 1.49 1.28
CA SER A 29 9.34 1.37 2.69
C SER A 29 10.83 1.62 2.88
N THR A 30 11.65 1.33 1.87
CA THR A 30 13.10 1.55 1.87
C THR A 30 13.53 2.91 1.32
N LEU A 31 12.59 3.70 0.76
CA LEU A 31 12.93 5.05 0.27
C LEU A 31 13.29 5.98 1.44
N GLU A 32 14.40 6.68 1.26
CA GLU A 32 14.85 7.76 2.13
C GLU A 32 13.67 8.71 2.44
N PRO A 33 13.33 8.92 3.73
CA PRO A 33 12.19 9.72 4.16
C PRO A 33 12.11 11.10 3.51
N GLU A 34 13.26 11.74 3.39
CA GLU A 34 13.40 13.11 2.88
C GLU A 34 13.69 13.18 1.39
N SER A 35 13.71 12.04 0.70
CA SER A 35 13.79 12.05 -0.75
C SER A 35 12.50 12.65 -1.34
N LEU A 36 12.65 13.51 -2.36
CA LEU A 36 11.54 14.09 -3.13
C LEU A 36 10.56 13.01 -3.62
N LEU A 37 11.10 11.86 -4.02
CA LEU A 37 10.33 10.70 -4.45
C LEU A 37 9.53 10.08 -3.29
N GLY A 38 10.18 9.84 -2.15
CA GLY A 38 9.55 9.30 -0.94
C GLY A 38 8.43 10.20 -0.42
N GLN A 39 8.65 11.52 -0.36
CA GLN A 39 7.65 12.49 0.04
C GLN A 39 6.46 12.55 -0.94
N SER A 40 6.74 12.55 -2.25
CA SER A 40 5.71 12.58 -3.30
C SER A 40 4.82 11.32 -3.31
N PHE A 41 5.39 10.14 -3.05
CA PHE A 41 4.60 8.91 -2.97
C PHE A 41 3.84 8.80 -1.65
N ARG A 42 4.46 9.13 -0.51
CA ARG A 42 3.80 9.07 0.80
C ARG A 42 2.57 9.99 0.86
N SER A 43 2.64 11.19 0.28
CA SER A 43 1.48 12.11 0.24
C SER A 43 0.30 11.52 -0.53
N ARG A 44 0.56 10.90 -1.68
CA ARG A 44 -0.50 10.28 -2.53
C ARG A 44 -1.09 9.02 -1.93
N ILE A 45 -0.30 8.25 -1.18
CA ILE A 45 -0.71 6.95 -0.64
C ILE A 45 -1.36 7.10 0.74
N ARG A 46 -0.89 8.02 1.59
CA ARG A 46 -1.41 8.25 2.95
C ARG A 46 -2.93 8.48 2.97
N ASP A 47 -3.46 9.19 1.98
CA ASP A 47 -4.89 9.50 1.92
C ASP A 47 -5.75 8.33 1.40
N LYS A 48 -5.13 7.35 0.74
CA LYS A 48 -5.82 6.20 0.11
C LYS A 48 -5.62 4.90 0.87
N PHE A 49 -4.50 4.76 1.56
CA PHE A 49 -4.10 3.59 2.32
C PHE A 49 -3.65 4.05 3.70
N ARG A 50 -4.48 3.77 4.71
CA ARG A 50 -4.06 3.91 6.11
C ARG A 50 -3.08 2.79 6.42
N SER A 51 -1.85 3.12 6.82
CA SER A 51 -0.92 2.12 7.33
C SER A 51 -1.52 1.45 8.57
N ILE A 52 -1.43 0.12 8.63
CA ILE A 52 -1.89 -0.64 9.79
C ILE A 52 -1.06 -0.22 11.00
N GLY A 53 -1.70 0.39 12.00
CA GLY A 53 -1.04 0.89 13.21
C GLY A 53 -0.72 2.38 13.22
N ALA A 54 -0.98 3.13 12.14
CA ALA A 54 -0.98 4.58 12.24
C ALA A 54 -2.16 5.02 13.15
N PRO A 55 -1.94 5.95 14.09
CA PRO A 55 -3.04 6.54 14.83
C PRO A 55 -4.02 7.11 13.81
N ALA A 56 -5.31 6.79 13.97
CA ALA A 56 -6.33 7.46 13.19
C ALA A 56 -6.11 8.96 13.40
N ALA A 57 -5.91 9.70 12.30
CA ALA A 57 -5.90 11.15 12.40
C ALA A 57 -7.24 11.54 13.01
N ASN A 58 -7.20 11.99 14.27
CA ASN A 58 -8.35 12.56 14.94
C ASN A 58 -8.68 13.83 14.18
N PHE A 59 -9.70 13.75 13.33
CA PHE A 59 -10.41 14.90 12.82
C PHE A 59 -11.55 15.20 13.77
#